data_AF-A0A958BFL2-F1
#
_entry.id   AF-A0A958BFL2-F1
#
_cell.length_a   1.000
_cell.length_b   1.000
_cell.length_c   1.000
_cell.angle_alpha   90.00
_cell.angle_beta   90.00
_cell.angle_gamma   90.00
#
_symmetry.space_group_name_H-M   'P 1'
#
loop_
_entity.id
_entity.type
_entity.pdbx_description
1 polymer ?
#
loop_
_entity_poly.entity_id
_entity_poly.type
_entity_poly.pdbx_seq_one_letter_code
_entity_poly.pdbx_strand_id
1 'polypeptide(L)'
;MTRRSSSRPSKRGARPASGRRAAAAPAPTFLTPARKRELSGAALVALAVVTLVSFVSQGGRLTQWWVGLLETGFGWGRFGLPILLGGIGAWFIVDSMDDRVEQRWSRPVGALGLYLALLGILHLGLSLLRPGIAPRIFKETGVAGGAFGYALGEGLRPVLGAVPAMALLLVLAAVSASFVAGLGLVGGAELLWRGLRQGSTGIWQRRDAAGGLLVGLRERLPGRTFFF
;
A
#
# COMPACT_ATOMS: atom_id res chain seq x y z
N MET A 1 46.70 82.80 -55.28
CA MET A 1 45.37 82.64 -54.65
C MET A 1 45.35 81.29 -53.93
N THR A 2 45.71 81.15 -52.63
CA THR A 2 44.99 81.45 -51.37
C THR A 2 43.73 80.62 -51.06
N ARG A 3 43.84 79.62 -50.17
CA ARG A 3 43.01 79.34 -48.94
C ARG A 3 43.30 77.92 -48.44
N ARG A 4 43.94 77.65 -47.29
CA ARG A 4 43.52 77.74 -45.86
C ARG A 4 42.25 76.97 -45.45
N SER A 5 42.50 75.92 -44.64
CA SER A 5 41.86 75.53 -43.36
C SER A 5 40.41 75.04 -43.31
N SER A 6 40.21 73.83 -42.75
CA SER A 6 39.36 73.67 -41.54
C SER A 6 39.63 72.34 -40.81
N SER A 7 39.79 72.42 -39.50
CA SER A 7 39.98 71.38 -38.49
C SER A 7 38.67 70.81 -37.92
N ARG A 8 38.64 69.47 -37.66
CA ARG A 8 37.93 68.63 -36.62
C ARG A 8 36.49 69.00 -36.12
N PRO A 9 35.59 68.04 -35.78
CA PRO A 9 35.85 67.07 -34.69
C PRO A 9 35.24 65.64 -34.78
N SER A 10 35.89 64.74 -34.04
CA SER A 10 35.40 63.56 -33.30
C SER A 10 33.88 63.28 -33.27
N LYS A 11 33.48 62.08 -33.72
CA LYS A 11 32.40 61.30 -33.08
C LYS A 11 32.85 59.86 -32.87
N ARG A 12 33.27 59.60 -31.64
CA ARG A 12 33.50 58.27 -31.06
C ARG A 12 32.14 57.58 -30.97
N GLY A 13 31.80 56.80 -31.99
CA GLY A 13 30.59 55.98 -32.05
C GLY A 13 30.69 54.78 -31.11
N ALA A 14 29.76 54.71 -30.18
CA ALA A 14 29.70 53.80 -29.05
C ALA A 14 29.82 52.31 -29.43
N ARG A 15 30.56 51.56 -28.58
CA ARG A 15 30.51 50.10 -28.48
C ARG A 15 29.04 49.65 -28.32
N PRO A 16 28.55 48.65 -29.07
CA PRO A 16 27.34 47.97 -28.66
C PRO A 16 27.67 47.21 -27.37
N ALA A 17 27.11 47.67 -26.26
CA ALA A 17 27.13 46.94 -25.01
C ALA A 17 26.51 45.57 -25.27
N SER A 18 27.29 44.51 -25.06
CA SER A 18 26.79 43.15 -25.00
C SER A 18 25.71 43.11 -23.93
N GLY A 19 24.46 43.20 -24.36
CA GLY A 19 23.31 42.89 -23.54
C GLY A 19 23.41 41.42 -23.17
N ARG A 20 24.14 41.14 -22.10
CA ARG A 20 24.01 39.92 -21.32
C ARG A 20 22.54 39.94 -20.91
N ARG A 21 21.68 39.31 -21.72
CA ARG A 21 20.32 38.95 -21.32
C ARG A 21 20.53 38.31 -19.96
N ALA A 22 20.19 39.05 -18.90
CA ALA A 22 20.07 38.48 -17.59
C ALA A 22 19.07 37.35 -17.79
N ALA A 23 19.57 36.12 -17.82
CA ALA A 23 18.72 34.95 -17.79
C ALA A 23 17.81 35.22 -16.60
N ALA A 24 16.52 35.43 -16.88
CA ALA A 24 15.54 35.65 -15.84
C ALA A 24 15.75 34.52 -14.84
N ALA A 25 16.18 34.87 -13.63
CA ALA A 25 16.36 33.89 -12.57
C ALA A 25 15.03 33.12 -12.51
N PRO A 26 15.04 31.78 -12.65
CA PRO A 26 13.80 31.02 -12.61
C PRO A 26 13.10 31.41 -11.31
N ALA A 27 11.87 31.91 -11.44
CA ALA A 27 11.06 32.30 -10.30
C ALA A 27 11.12 31.16 -9.27
N PRO A 28 11.22 31.44 -7.96
CA PRO A 28 11.24 30.40 -6.94
C PRO A 28 9.93 29.62 -7.03
N THR A 29 9.93 28.54 -7.81
CA THR A 29 8.82 27.60 -7.87
C THR A 29 8.84 26.87 -6.54
N PHE A 30 8.01 27.33 -5.61
CA PHE A 30 7.87 26.84 -4.24
C PHE A 30 7.51 25.33 -4.13
N LEU A 31 7.44 24.59 -5.24
CA LEU A 31 7.04 23.20 -5.28
C LEU A 31 7.76 22.43 -6.40
N THR A 32 9.08 22.21 -6.25
CA THR A 32 9.74 21.17 -7.05
C THR A 32 9.06 19.82 -6.79
N PRO A 33 8.95 18.91 -7.77
CA PRO A 33 8.31 17.60 -7.58
C PRO A 33 8.91 16.80 -6.40
N ALA A 34 10.21 16.94 -6.17
CA ALA A 34 10.91 16.36 -5.02
C ALA A 34 10.38 16.92 -3.68
N ARG A 35 10.25 18.25 -3.56
CA ARG A 35 9.74 18.90 -2.34
C ARG A 35 8.28 18.53 -2.04
N LYS A 36 7.45 18.35 -3.08
CA LYS A 36 6.06 17.86 -2.92
C LYS A 36 6.03 16.44 -2.34
N ARG A 37 6.92 15.56 -2.80
CA ARG A 37 7.02 14.16 -2.32
C ARG A 37 7.50 14.10 -0.88
N GLU A 38 8.56 14.84 -0.55
CA GLU A 38 9.07 14.98 0.82
C GLU A 38 7.96 15.44 1.79
N LEU A 39 7.22 16.49 1.42
CA LEU A 39 6.12 17.02 2.24
C LEU A 39 4.98 16.00 2.38
N SER A 40 4.62 15.30 1.30
CA SER A 40 3.58 14.26 1.36
C SER A 40 4.00 13.07 2.23
N GLY A 41 5.28 12.66 2.17
CA GLY A 41 5.82 11.59 2.99
C GLY A 41 5.83 11.97 4.46
N ALA A 42 6.31 13.18 4.79
CA ALA A 42 6.28 13.72 6.14
C ALA A 42 4.85 13.81 6.70
N ALA A 43 3.88 14.27 5.90
CA ALA A 43 2.48 14.34 6.29
C ALA A 43 1.89 12.94 6.58
N LEU A 44 2.21 11.93 5.76
CA LEU A 44 1.75 10.55 5.98
C LEU A 44 2.34 9.94 7.25
N VAL A 45 3.64 10.16 7.50
CA VAL A 45 4.29 9.70 8.75
C VAL A 45 3.68 10.41 9.96
N ALA A 46 3.48 11.72 9.89
CA ALA A 46 2.82 12.47 10.96
C ALA A 46 1.41 11.93 11.24
N LEU A 47 0.63 11.63 10.20
CA LEU A 47 -0.70 11.06 10.35
C LEU A 47 -0.67 9.65 10.97
N ALA A 48 0.33 8.83 10.62
CA ALA A 48 0.55 7.53 11.25
C ALA A 48 0.83 7.67 12.76
N VAL A 49 1.70 8.62 13.13
CA VAL A 49 2.01 8.91 14.54
C VAL A 49 0.78 9.42 15.29
N VAL A 50 0.03 10.37 14.72
CA VAL A 50 -1.24 10.86 15.31
C VAL A 50 -2.22 9.72 15.53
N THR A 51 -2.30 8.79 14.59
CA THR A 51 -3.17 7.60 14.71
C THR A 51 -2.74 6.70 15.86
N LEU A 52 -1.44 6.41 15.98
CA LEU A 52 -0.90 5.60 17.08
C LEU A 52 -1.10 6.28 18.44
N VAL A 53 -0.80 7.58 18.52
CA VAL A 53 -1.00 8.37 19.75
C VAL A 53 -2.48 8.40 20.13
N SER A 54 -3.39 8.48 19.16
CA SER A 54 -4.84 8.47 19.42
C SER A 54 -5.31 7.13 20.01
N PHE A 55 -4.67 6.01 19.67
CA PHE A 55 -5.00 4.72 20.29
C PHE A 55 -4.57 4.63 21.75
N VAL A 56 -3.50 5.32 22.14
CA VAL A 56 -2.99 5.33 23.52
C VAL A 56 -3.69 6.40 24.37
N SER A 57 -4.10 7.52 23.75
CA SER A 57 -4.69 8.66 24.44
C SER A 57 -6.20 8.48 24.69
N GLN A 58 -6.55 8.11 25.93
CA GLN A 58 -7.94 7.80 26.31
C GLN A 58 -8.80 9.03 26.69
N GLY A 59 -8.23 10.24 26.79
CA GLY A 59 -8.88 11.38 27.45
C GLY A 59 -9.35 12.55 26.57
N GLY A 60 -9.03 12.59 25.27
CA GLY A 60 -9.31 13.74 24.40
C GLY A 60 -10.58 13.57 23.55
N ARG A 61 -11.46 14.58 23.50
CA ARG A 61 -12.60 14.60 22.55
C ARG A 61 -12.15 14.42 21.10
N LEU A 62 -11.02 15.02 20.72
CA LEU A 62 -10.46 14.90 19.37
C LEU A 62 -9.95 13.48 19.09
N THR A 63 -9.26 12.85 20.04
CA THR A 63 -8.73 11.48 19.86
C THR A 63 -9.87 10.47 19.81
N GLN A 64 -10.89 10.63 20.64
CA GLN A 64 -12.10 9.80 20.61
C GLN A 64 -12.85 9.93 19.27
N TRP A 65 -13.04 11.15 18.78
CA TRP A 65 -13.65 11.39 17.47
C TRP A 65 -12.83 10.75 16.34
N TRP A 66 -11.50 10.92 16.38
CA TRP A 66 -10.60 10.33 15.39
C TRP A 66 -10.64 8.81 15.40
N VAL A 67 -10.56 8.17 16.58
CA VAL A 67 -10.65 6.71 16.73
C VAL A 67 -12.02 6.19 16.28
N GLY A 68 -13.11 6.90 16.58
CA GLY A 68 -14.45 6.56 16.12
C GLY A 68 -14.58 6.59 14.59
N LEU A 69 -13.95 7.58 13.94
CA LEU A 69 -13.86 7.65 12.48
C LEU A 69 -13.11 6.44 11.91
N LEU A 70 -11.97 6.08 12.52
CA LEU A 70 -11.16 4.94 12.10
C LEU A 70 -11.89 3.61 12.28
N GLU A 71 -12.61 3.45 13.38
CA GLU A 71 -13.39 2.26 13.71
C GLU A 71 -14.56 2.08 12.75
N THR A 72 -15.32 3.15 12.49
CA THR A 72 -16.45 3.08 11.55
C THR A 72 -15.98 2.88 10.11
N GLY A 73 -14.87 3.55 9.73
CA GLY A 73 -14.33 3.49 8.37
C GLY A 73 -13.65 2.15 8.05
N PHE A 74 -12.71 1.75 8.90
CA PHE A 74 -11.77 0.65 8.62
C PHE A 74 -11.99 -0.58 9.50
N GLY A 75 -12.85 -0.51 10.51
CA GLY A 75 -13.08 -1.59 11.47
C GLY A 75 -11.79 -2.03 12.16
N TRP A 76 -11.49 -3.33 12.18
CA TRP A 76 -10.22 -3.84 12.69
C TRP A 76 -9.02 -3.45 11.83
N GLY A 77 -9.25 -3.06 10.56
CA GLY A 77 -8.22 -2.52 9.70
C GLY A 77 -7.59 -1.23 10.21
N ARG A 78 -8.20 -0.56 11.20
CA ARG A 78 -7.62 0.62 11.87
C ARG A 78 -6.23 0.36 12.46
N PHE A 79 -5.94 -0.88 12.88
CA PHE A 79 -4.63 -1.26 13.41
C PHE A 79 -3.55 -1.39 12.33
N GLY A 80 -3.95 -1.75 11.10
CA GLY A 80 -3.05 -1.80 9.94
C GLY A 80 -2.82 -0.44 9.27
N LEU A 81 -3.76 0.50 9.43
CA LEU A 81 -3.67 1.83 8.82
C LEU A 81 -2.39 2.62 9.19
N PRO A 82 -1.96 2.73 10.47
CA PRO A 82 -0.72 3.45 10.79
C PRO A 82 0.51 2.79 10.15
N ILE A 83 0.52 1.47 10.00
CA ILE A 83 1.62 0.75 9.31
C ILE A 83 1.61 1.10 7.83
N LEU A 84 0.44 1.13 7.19
CA LEU A 84 0.31 1.54 5.79
C LEU A 84 0.78 2.99 5.57
N LEU A 85 0.26 3.92 6.38
CA LEU A 85 0.60 5.34 6.29
C LEU A 85 2.09 5.59 6.56
N GLY A 86 2.63 4.96 7.61
CA GLY A 86 4.05 5.06 7.94
C GLY A 86 4.95 4.45 6.87
N GLY A 87 4.56 3.28 6.33
CA GLY A 87 5.31 2.61 5.27
C GLY A 87 5.34 3.41 3.96
N ILE A 88 4.19 3.91 3.50
CA ILE A 88 4.12 4.77 2.30
C ILE A 88 4.84 6.10 2.55
N GLY A 89 4.65 6.70 3.72
CA GLY A 89 5.28 7.97 4.07
C GLY A 89 6.81 7.90 4.13
N ALA A 90 7.35 6.88 4.80
CA ALA A 90 8.78 6.61 4.83
C ALA A 90 9.33 6.32 3.43
N TRP A 91 8.58 5.56 2.62
CA TRP A 91 8.95 5.31 1.23
C TRP A 91 9.04 6.61 0.41
N PHE A 92 8.09 7.53 0.54
CA PHE A 92 8.14 8.82 -0.15
C PHE A 92 9.30 9.71 0.28
N ILE A 93 9.70 9.67 1.55
CA ILE A 93 10.87 10.40 2.04
C ILE A 93 12.14 9.85 1.37
N VAL A 94 12.33 8.53 1.37
CA VAL A 94 13.49 7.88 0.73
C VAL A 94 13.48 8.11 -0.79
N ASP A 95 12.33 7.94 -1.43
CA ASP A 95 12.16 8.14 -2.87
C ASP A 95 12.37 9.60 -3.29
N SER A 96 12.12 10.57 -2.41
CA SER A 96 12.39 11.98 -2.71
C SER A 96 13.89 12.30 -2.84
N MET A 97 14.76 11.44 -2.29
CA MET A 97 16.21 11.60 -2.36
C MET A 97 16.82 11.05 -3.67
N ASP A 98 16.13 10.11 -4.32
CA ASP A 98 16.62 9.42 -5.51
C ASP A 98 15.89 9.99 -6.73
N ASP A 99 16.53 10.67 -7.67
CA ASP A 99 15.89 11.47 -8.75
C ASP A 99 15.23 10.63 -9.89
N ARG A 100 15.10 9.30 -9.75
CA ARG A 100 14.61 8.41 -10.82
C ARG A 100 13.09 8.44 -11.02
N VAL A 101 12.57 9.17 -12.01
CA VAL A 101 11.15 9.57 -12.10
C VAL A 101 10.14 8.46 -12.48
N GLU A 102 10.52 7.40 -13.19
CA GLU A 102 9.53 6.62 -13.98
C GLU A 102 8.82 5.44 -13.28
N GLN A 103 9.39 4.80 -12.25
CA GLN A 103 8.82 3.56 -11.67
C GLN A 103 8.20 3.75 -10.27
N ARG A 104 7.69 4.96 -9.94
CA ARG A 104 7.52 5.37 -8.53
C ARG A 104 6.20 5.01 -7.83
N TRP A 105 5.11 4.84 -8.58
CA TRP A 105 3.77 4.69 -7.97
C TRP A 105 3.33 3.24 -7.76
N SER A 106 4.10 2.26 -8.23
CA SER A 106 3.78 0.83 -8.11
C SER A 106 3.64 0.38 -6.66
N ARG A 107 4.64 0.68 -5.81
CA ARG A 107 4.67 0.31 -4.40
C ARG A 107 3.54 0.93 -3.56
N PRO A 108 3.31 2.26 -3.58
CA PRO A 108 2.24 2.87 -2.79
C PRO A 108 0.85 2.44 -3.26
N VAL A 109 0.63 2.31 -4.58
CA VAL A 109 -0.65 1.80 -5.11
C VAL A 109 -0.85 0.33 -4.74
N GLY A 110 0.22 -0.48 -4.81
CA GLY A 110 0.20 -1.86 -4.34
C GLY A 110 -0.12 -1.95 -2.85
N ALA A 111 0.49 -1.12 -2.02
CA ALA A 111 0.24 -1.12 -0.57
C ALA A 111 -1.20 -0.72 -0.23
N LEU A 112 -1.72 0.32 -0.90
CA LEU A 112 -3.11 0.74 -0.74
C LEU A 112 -4.08 -0.33 -1.23
N GLY A 113 -3.84 -0.90 -2.41
CA GLY A 113 -4.66 -1.98 -2.98
C GLY A 113 -4.67 -3.22 -2.08
N LEU A 114 -3.52 -3.59 -1.51
CA LEU A 114 -3.40 -4.70 -0.57
C LEU A 114 -4.22 -4.42 0.69
N TYR A 115 -4.09 -3.23 1.25
CA TYR A 115 -4.86 -2.84 2.43
C TYR A 115 -6.37 -2.90 2.17
N LEU A 116 -6.85 -2.34 1.06
CA LEU A 116 -8.27 -2.37 0.69
C LEU A 116 -8.76 -3.80 0.46
N ALA A 117 -7.98 -4.64 -0.23
CA ALA A 117 -8.31 -6.05 -0.42
C ALA A 117 -8.45 -6.79 0.93
N LEU A 118 -7.54 -6.55 1.87
CA LEU A 118 -7.59 -7.13 3.21
C LEU A 118 -8.83 -6.67 4.00
N LEU A 119 -9.25 -5.41 3.88
CA LEU A 119 -10.52 -4.95 4.49
C LEU A 119 -11.72 -5.71 3.91
N GLY A 120 -11.77 -5.88 2.60
CA GLY A 120 -12.81 -6.66 1.93
C GLY A 120 -12.82 -8.13 2.36
N ILE A 121 -11.65 -8.77 2.38
CA ILE A 121 -11.47 -10.16 2.85
C ILE A 121 -11.93 -10.29 4.29
N LEU A 122 -11.55 -9.35 5.15
CA LEU A 122 -11.90 -9.39 6.56
C LEU A 122 -13.42 -9.29 6.76
N HIS A 123 -14.07 -8.38 6.03
CA HIS A 123 -15.52 -8.21 6.08
C HIS A 123 -16.28 -9.43 5.56
N LEU A 124 -15.95 -9.86 4.33
CA LEU A 124 -16.61 -10.99 3.69
C LEU A 124 -16.31 -12.31 4.42
N GLY A 125 -15.09 -12.48 4.91
CA GLY A 125 -14.66 -13.64 5.68
C GLY A 125 -15.44 -13.77 6.98
N LEU A 126 -15.60 -12.66 7.74
CA LEU A 126 -16.41 -12.71 8.95
C LEU A 126 -17.89 -12.97 8.64
N SER A 127 -18.43 -12.39 7.56
CA SER A 127 -19.82 -12.67 7.13
C SER A 127 -20.03 -14.15 6.79
N LEU A 128 -19.07 -14.79 6.13
CA LEU A 128 -19.10 -16.22 5.81
C LEU A 128 -18.99 -17.10 7.07
N LEU A 129 -18.16 -16.71 8.03
CA LEU A 129 -18.00 -17.42 9.31
C LEU A 129 -19.21 -17.25 10.23
N ARG A 130 -20.02 -16.20 10.03
CA ARG A 130 -21.16 -15.85 10.89
C ARG A 130 -22.42 -15.59 10.04
N PRO A 131 -22.94 -16.60 9.32
CA PRO A 131 -24.04 -16.42 8.37
C PRO A 131 -25.36 -15.96 9.01
N GLY A 132 -25.54 -16.17 10.32
CA GLY A 132 -26.73 -15.71 11.07
C GLY A 132 -26.73 -14.23 11.46
N ILE A 133 -25.67 -13.48 11.14
CA ILE A 133 -25.56 -12.04 11.44
C ILE A 133 -25.58 -11.28 10.12
N ALA A 134 -26.50 -10.31 10.00
CA ALA A 134 -26.59 -9.47 8.83
C ALA A 134 -25.26 -8.70 8.61
N PRO A 135 -24.67 -8.70 7.40
CA PRO A 135 -23.36 -8.09 7.15
C PRO A 135 -23.27 -6.60 7.54
N ARG A 136 -24.41 -5.90 7.44
CA ARG A 136 -24.54 -4.49 7.84
C ARG A 136 -24.22 -4.25 9.33
N ILE A 137 -24.50 -5.21 10.20
CA ILE A 137 -24.23 -5.10 11.65
C ILE A 137 -22.72 -4.96 11.90
N PHE A 138 -21.88 -5.66 11.13
CA PHE A 138 -20.41 -5.54 11.26
C PHE A 138 -19.93 -4.13 10.91
N LYS A 139 -20.52 -3.49 9.88
CA LYS A 139 -20.24 -2.09 9.55
C LYS A 139 -20.63 -1.16 10.69
N GLU A 140 -21.84 -1.29 11.23
CA GLU A 140 -22.39 -0.41 12.26
C GLU A 140 -21.64 -0.51 13.59
N THR A 141 -21.11 -1.69 13.89
CA THR A 141 -20.33 -1.97 15.10
C THR A 141 -18.83 -1.71 14.94
N GLY A 142 -18.36 -1.28 13.77
CA GLY A 142 -16.92 -1.10 13.51
C GLY A 142 -16.12 -2.40 13.55
N VAL A 143 -16.76 -3.53 13.30
CA VAL A 143 -16.14 -4.86 13.29
C VAL A 143 -15.78 -5.26 11.86
N ALA A 144 -14.84 -6.19 11.72
CA ALA A 144 -14.32 -6.65 10.43
C ALA A 144 -13.67 -5.53 9.63
N GLY A 145 -13.99 -5.38 8.34
CA GLY A 145 -13.39 -4.36 7.46
C GLY A 145 -14.00 -2.96 7.53
N GLY A 146 -14.93 -2.69 8.45
CA GLY A 146 -15.63 -1.39 8.54
C GLY A 146 -16.45 -1.05 7.29
N ALA A 147 -16.70 0.24 7.06
CA ALA A 147 -17.43 0.73 5.89
C ALA A 147 -16.75 0.41 4.56
N PHE A 148 -15.41 0.52 4.47
CA PHE A 148 -14.69 0.21 3.25
C PHE A 148 -14.71 -1.28 2.91
N GLY A 149 -14.50 -2.15 3.92
CA GLY A 149 -14.61 -3.60 3.74
C GLY A 149 -16.03 -4.04 3.39
N TYR A 150 -17.04 -3.42 4.00
CA TYR A 150 -18.45 -3.64 3.63
C TYR A 150 -18.70 -3.26 2.16
N ALA A 151 -18.28 -2.07 1.73
CA ALA A 151 -18.47 -1.62 0.36
C ALA A 151 -17.80 -2.54 -0.67
N LEU A 152 -16.60 -3.04 -0.37
CA LEU A 152 -15.89 -3.98 -1.24
C LEU A 152 -16.51 -5.39 -1.22
N GLY A 153 -16.70 -5.98 -0.04
CA GLY A 153 -17.19 -7.34 0.11
C GLY A 153 -18.65 -7.48 -0.32
N GLU A 154 -19.54 -6.66 0.24
CA GLU A 154 -20.97 -6.69 -0.05
C GLU A 154 -21.34 -5.96 -1.34
N GLY A 155 -20.43 -5.16 -1.92
CA GLY A 155 -20.58 -4.64 -3.29
C GLY A 155 -20.33 -5.71 -4.36
N LEU A 156 -19.36 -6.61 -4.13
CA LEU A 156 -19.04 -7.69 -5.06
C LEU A 156 -20.01 -8.88 -4.96
N ARG A 157 -20.53 -9.14 -3.76
CA ARG A 157 -21.35 -10.33 -3.45
C ARG A 157 -22.62 -10.47 -4.30
N PRO A 158 -23.41 -9.41 -4.58
CA PRO A 158 -24.61 -9.52 -5.43
C PRO A 158 -24.30 -9.88 -6.88
N VAL A 159 -23.11 -9.51 -7.37
CA VAL A 159 -22.70 -9.72 -8.77
C VAL A 159 -22.04 -11.08 -8.96
N LEU A 160 -21.17 -11.47 -8.02
CA LEU A 160 -20.30 -12.64 -8.16
C LEU A 160 -20.69 -13.81 -7.26
N GLY A 161 -21.52 -13.59 -6.23
CA GLY A 161 -21.66 -14.50 -5.11
C GLY A 161 -20.50 -14.42 -4.12
N ALA A 162 -20.66 -14.99 -2.93
CA ALA A 162 -19.68 -14.81 -1.84
C ALA A 162 -18.34 -15.52 -2.11
N VAL A 163 -18.36 -16.75 -2.65
CA VAL A 163 -17.13 -17.51 -2.92
C VAL A 163 -16.28 -16.86 -4.03
N PRO A 164 -16.84 -16.50 -5.20
CA PRO A 164 -16.05 -15.85 -6.25
C PRO A 164 -15.63 -14.42 -5.86
N ALA A 165 -16.43 -13.68 -5.08
CA ALA A 165 -16.01 -12.40 -4.51
C ALA A 165 -14.79 -12.54 -3.59
N MET A 166 -14.77 -13.55 -2.71
CA MET A 166 -13.61 -13.85 -1.86
C MET A 166 -12.38 -14.19 -2.71
N ALA A 167 -12.53 -15.06 -3.71
CA ALA A 167 -11.43 -15.42 -4.61
C ALA A 167 -10.87 -14.19 -5.34
N LEU A 168 -11.72 -13.31 -5.85
CA LEU A 168 -11.29 -12.07 -6.51
C LEU A 168 -10.50 -11.17 -5.56
N LEU A 169 -10.95 -11.01 -4.32
CA LEU A 169 -10.23 -10.20 -3.32
C LEU A 169 -8.88 -10.82 -2.95
N LEU A 170 -8.78 -12.15 -2.88
CA LEU A 170 -7.51 -12.85 -2.66
C LEU A 170 -6.53 -12.65 -3.83
N VAL A 171 -7.04 -12.72 -5.07
CA VAL A 171 -6.23 -12.43 -6.27
C VAL A 171 -5.76 -10.98 -6.26
N LEU A 172 -6.65 -10.03 -5.95
CA LEU A 172 -6.30 -8.62 -5.81
C LEU A 172 -5.21 -8.43 -4.74
N ALA A 173 -5.36 -9.05 -3.57
CA ALA A 173 -4.36 -9.00 -2.51
C ALA A 173 -2.99 -9.55 -2.98
N ALA A 174 -2.96 -10.68 -3.68
CA ALA A 174 -1.73 -11.26 -4.21
C ALA A 174 -1.05 -10.37 -5.26
N VAL A 175 -1.83 -9.81 -6.18
CA VAL A 175 -1.32 -8.86 -7.19
C VAL A 175 -0.77 -7.61 -6.51
N SER A 176 -1.53 -7.02 -5.58
CA SER A 176 -1.12 -5.86 -4.81
C SER A 176 0.15 -6.11 -3.99
N ALA A 177 0.27 -7.27 -3.33
CA ALA A 177 1.48 -7.67 -2.61
C ALA A 177 2.71 -7.77 -3.53
N SER A 178 2.51 -8.22 -4.78
CA SER A 178 3.58 -8.31 -5.78
C SER A 178 4.11 -6.92 -6.19
N PHE A 179 3.21 -5.93 -6.27
CA PHE A 179 3.60 -4.53 -6.48
C PHE A 179 4.35 -3.94 -5.28
N VAL A 180 3.95 -4.27 -4.05
CA VAL A 180 4.69 -3.88 -2.83
C VAL A 180 6.09 -4.48 -2.84
N ALA A 181 6.22 -5.75 -3.21
CA ALA A 181 7.51 -6.45 -3.33
C ALA A 181 8.38 -5.94 -4.49
N GLY A 182 7.84 -5.12 -5.40
CA GLY A 182 8.55 -4.62 -6.58
C GLY A 182 8.73 -5.65 -7.69
N LEU A 183 8.01 -6.78 -7.64
CA LEU A 183 8.13 -7.89 -8.60
C LEU A 183 7.33 -7.65 -9.89
N GLY A 184 6.41 -6.68 -9.88
CA GLY A 184 5.45 -6.48 -10.97
C GLY A 184 4.46 -7.65 -11.09
N LEU A 185 3.60 -7.61 -12.11
CA LEU A 185 2.55 -8.62 -12.31
C LEU A 185 3.14 -10.01 -12.61
N VAL A 186 4.15 -10.06 -13.49
CA VAL A 186 4.77 -11.31 -13.96
C VAL A 186 5.60 -11.96 -12.85
N GLY A 187 6.44 -11.18 -12.15
CA GLY A 187 7.23 -11.72 -11.03
C GLY A 187 6.36 -12.17 -9.87
N GLY A 188 5.25 -11.48 -9.62
CA GLY A 188 4.22 -11.89 -8.68
C GLY A 188 3.57 -13.22 -9.03
N ALA A 189 3.14 -13.37 -10.29
CA ALA A 189 2.55 -14.61 -10.79
C ALA A 189 3.51 -15.80 -10.69
N GLU A 190 4.79 -15.60 -10.99
CA GLU A 190 5.83 -16.62 -10.83
C GLU A 190 6.02 -17.04 -9.36
N LEU A 191 6.04 -16.08 -8.43
CA LEU A 191 6.18 -16.39 -7.01
C LEU A 191 4.99 -17.20 -6.50
N LEU A 192 3.78 -16.82 -6.91
CA LEU A 192 2.54 -17.51 -6.57
C LEU A 192 2.51 -18.92 -7.17
N TRP A 193 2.91 -19.05 -8.44
CA TRP A 193 3.01 -20.33 -9.14
C TRP A 193 4.00 -21.28 -8.48
N ARG A 194 5.16 -20.79 -8.06
CA ARG A 194 6.16 -21.57 -7.32
C ARG A 194 5.63 -22.03 -5.96
N GLY A 195 4.95 -21.15 -5.22
CA GLY A 195 4.33 -21.48 -3.95
C GLY A 195 3.28 -22.59 -4.06
N LEU A 196 2.39 -22.49 -5.06
CA LEU A 196 1.36 -23.51 -5.31
C LEU A 196 1.97 -24.87 -5.68
N ARG A 197 3.00 -24.89 -6.54
CA ARG A 197 3.66 -26.15 -6.93
C ARG A 197 4.38 -26.80 -5.75
N GLN A 198 5.12 -26.05 -4.95
CA GLN A 198 5.83 -26.58 -3.77
C GLN A 198 4.88 -27.03 -2.65
N GLY A 199 3.75 -26.34 -2.47
CA GLY A 199 2.73 -26.73 -1.49
C GLY A 199 2.09 -28.08 -1.84
N SER A 200 1.88 -28.37 -3.12
CA SER A 200 1.27 -29.62 -3.55
C SER A 200 2.17 -30.84 -3.31
N THR A 201 3.50 -30.72 -3.44
CA THR A 201 4.42 -31.84 -3.25
C THR A 201 4.64 -32.20 -1.78
N GLY A 202 4.58 -31.22 -0.87
CA GLY A 202 4.78 -31.44 0.56
C GLY A 202 3.62 -32.11 1.29
N ILE A 203 2.38 -31.98 0.78
CA ILE A 203 1.19 -32.58 1.39
C ILE A 203 1.20 -34.11 1.24
N TRP A 204 1.65 -34.63 0.09
CA TRP A 204 1.76 -36.07 -0.15
C TRP A 204 2.82 -36.72 0.76
N GLN A 205 4.01 -36.13 0.85
CA GLN A 205 5.08 -36.61 1.72
C GLN A 205 4.70 -36.70 3.21
N ARG A 206 3.90 -35.73 3.72
CA ARG A 206 3.42 -35.76 5.12
C ARG A 206 2.35 -36.82 5.35
N ARG A 207 1.53 -37.13 4.34
CA ARG A 207 0.54 -38.21 4.42
C ARG A 207 1.22 -39.58 4.42
N ASP A 208 2.27 -39.74 3.63
CA ASP A 208 3.04 -40.98 3.57
C ASP A 208 3.83 -41.22 4.86
N ALA A 209 4.42 -40.16 5.43
CA ALA A 209 5.10 -40.24 6.73
C ALA A 209 4.13 -40.57 7.89
N ALA A 210 2.94 -39.96 7.91
CA ALA A 210 1.91 -40.27 8.90
C ALA A 210 1.35 -41.69 8.73
N GLY A 211 1.16 -42.15 7.49
CA GLY A 211 0.78 -43.52 7.17
C GLY A 211 1.83 -44.53 7.65
N GLY A 212 3.11 -44.26 7.41
CA GLY A 212 4.22 -45.09 7.88
C GLY A 212 4.32 -45.20 9.41
N LEU A 213 4.04 -44.11 10.13
CA LEU A 213 4.00 -44.11 11.60
C LEU A 213 2.85 -44.96 12.16
N LEU A 214 1.67 -44.89 11.54
CA LEU A 214 0.51 -45.70 11.94
C LEU A 214 0.72 -47.19 11.64
N VAL A 215 1.35 -47.52 10.52
CA VAL A 215 1.74 -48.90 10.19
C VAL A 215 2.82 -49.41 11.15
N GLY A 216 3.85 -48.62 11.44
CA GLY A 216 4.89 -48.99 12.40
C GLY A 216 4.39 -49.14 13.85
N LEU A 217 3.37 -48.38 14.26
CA LEU A 217 2.70 -48.56 15.56
C LEU A 217 1.87 -49.85 15.61
N ARG A 218 1.25 -50.25 14.50
CA ARG A 218 0.49 -51.50 14.38
C ARG A 218 1.41 -52.73 14.48
N GLU A 219 2.61 -52.66 13.92
CA GLU A 219 3.59 -53.77 13.99
C GLU A 219 4.30 -53.86 15.35
N ARG A 220 4.40 -52.76 16.11
CA ARG A 220 4.97 -52.75 17.46
C ARG A 220 4.03 -53.25 18.57
N LEU A 221 2.76 -53.52 18.26
CA LEU A 221 1.78 -54.06 19.21
C LEU A 221 1.20 -55.42 18.74
N PRO A 222 2.02 -56.48 18.62
CA PRO A 222 1.49 -57.80 18.34
C PRO A 222 0.73 -58.30 19.58
N GLY A 223 -0.59 -58.49 19.46
CA GLY A 223 -1.32 -59.43 20.31
C GLY A 223 -2.06 -58.91 21.54
N ARG A 224 -2.73 -57.75 21.48
CA ARG A 224 -3.85 -57.48 22.41
C ARG A 224 -5.19 -57.62 21.69
N THR A 225 -5.64 -58.87 21.54
CA THR A 225 -7.05 -59.21 21.38
C THR A 225 -7.80 -58.68 22.60
N PHE A 226 -8.51 -57.56 22.42
CA PHE A 226 -9.52 -57.12 23.36
C PHE A 226 -10.76 -58.00 23.15
N PHE A 227 -10.92 -59.01 24.00
CA PHE A 227 -12.23 -59.56 24.33
C PHE A 227 -12.87 -58.58 25.33
N PHE A 228 -13.99 -57.97 24.95
CA PHE A 228 -15.25 -57.85 25.70
C PHE A 228 -16.26 -57.05 24.85
#